data_AF-A0A1Q6ED05-F1
#
_entry.id   AF-A0A1Q6ED05-F1
#
_cell.length_a   1.000
_cell.length_b   1.000
_cell.length_c   1.000
_cell.angle_alpha   90.00
_cell.angle_beta   90.00
_cell.angle_gamma   90.00
#
_symmetry.space_group_name_H-M   'P 1'
#
loop_
_entity.id
_entity.type
_entity.pdbx_description
1 polymer ?
#
loop_
_entity_poly.entity_id
_entity_poly.type
_entity_poly.pdbx_seq_one_letter_code
_entity_poly.pdbx_strand_id
1 'polypeptide(L)'
;MSKKTTGEETRTSIDNLNDSLTGLGAKVQKNMKVLSIIGIVIAAIVVGVIVYIFLVKKPAVKKMDNAIGQADREMLMTGNDSTSTVMYQKVAEGSYDAANRAKLMAAIGLYKQGKYEEAIKYLKDYSVKDAIIGPASLSLLGDCYVNTDKLEDAVKAYKDAISESDGNPYYTPIFMVKLAHIYHEQKKYSDEAAVYQEIMDKYPQFMSNTYFNIEKDLERAKQLAGK
;
A
#
# COMPACT_ATOMS: atom_id res chain seq x y z
N MET A 1 41.21 57.68 55.31
CA MET A 1 40.70 56.52 54.54
C MET A 1 39.31 56.18 55.03
N SER A 2 38.29 56.20 54.18
CA SER A 2 37.06 55.46 54.43
C SER A 2 36.42 55.13 53.08
N LYS A 3 36.52 53.85 52.69
CA LYS A 3 35.86 53.27 51.52
C LYS A 3 34.36 53.27 51.80
N LYS A 4 33.58 53.97 50.97
CA LYS A 4 32.12 53.79 50.94
C LYS A 4 31.83 52.58 50.05
N THR A 5 31.55 51.46 50.68
CA THR A 5 31.10 50.21 50.05
C THR A 5 29.71 50.45 49.47
N THR A 6 29.59 50.42 48.15
CA THR A 6 28.30 50.39 47.44
C THR A 6 27.69 49.01 47.69
N GLY A 7 26.54 48.94 48.36
CA GLY A 7 25.83 47.69 48.60
C GLY A 7 25.29 47.14 47.28
N GLU A 8 25.68 45.91 46.93
CA GLU A 8 24.96 45.11 45.94
C GLU A 8 23.65 44.64 46.56
N GLU A 9 22.52 45.07 45.99
CA GLU A 9 21.20 44.60 46.38
C GLU A 9 21.05 43.10 46.04
N THR A 10 20.88 42.25 47.04
CA THR A 10 20.58 40.81 46.87
C THR A 10 19.21 40.64 46.20
N ARG A 11 19.21 40.32 44.91
CA ARG A 11 18.00 40.06 44.11
C ARG A 11 17.32 38.77 44.56
N THR A 12 16.01 38.81 44.80
CA THR A 12 15.26 37.62 45.19
C THR A 12 14.85 36.78 43.97
N SER A 13 14.55 35.50 44.19
CA SER A 13 14.01 34.63 43.12
C SER A 13 12.69 35.15 42.54
N ILE A 14 11.94 35.94 43.33
CA ILE A 14 10.68 36.58 42.92
C ILE A 14 10.97 37.74 41.95
N ASP A 15 12.01 38.52 42.19
CA ASP A 15 12.41 39.63 41.30
C ASP A 15 12.86 39.09 39.94
N ASN A 16 13.66 38.02 39.92
CA ASN A 16 14.09 37.36 38.68
C ASN A 16 12.92 36.77 37.88
N LEU A 17 11.91 36.22 38.59
CA LEU A 17 10.68 35.72 37.97
C LEU A 17 9.84 36.87 37.38
N ASN A 18 9.75 37.99 38.10
CA ASN A 18 8.98 39.16 37.67
C ASN A 18 9.61 39.86 36.44
N ASP A 19 10.94 39.95 36.39
CA ASP A 19 11.67 40.44 35.22
C ASP A 19 11.53 39.50 34.02
N SER A 20 11.52 38.18 34.26
CA SER A 20 11.30 37.19 33.20
C SER A 20 9.89 37.30 32.62
N LEU A 21 8.88 37.46 33.48
CA LEU A 21 7.48 37.66 33.08
C LEU A 21 7.29 38.98 32.34
N THR A 22 7.92 40.05 32.82
CA THR A 22 7.86 41.38 32.20
C THR A 22 8.60 41.39 30.86
N GLY A 23 9.74 40.70 30.75
CA GLY A 23 10.51 40.52 29.52
C GLY A 23 9.78 39.68 28.48
N LEU A 24 9.04 38.64 28.90
CA LEU A 24 8.12 37.90 28.03
C LEU A 24 6.97 38.77 27.56
N GLY A 25 6.34 39.53 28.47
CA GLY A 25 5.28 40.48 28.15
C GLY A 25 5.72 41.53 27.13
N ALA A 26 6.90 42.14 27.31
CA ALA A 26 7.44 43.13 26.39
C ALA A 26 7.79 42.55 25.01
N LYS A 27 8.32 41.32 24.95
CA LYS A 27 8.62 40.63 23.67
C LYS A 27 7.36 40.24 22.92
N VAL A 28 6.35 39.75 23.62
CA VAL A 28 5.04 39.46 23.03
C VAL A 28 4.43 40.76 22.52
N GLN A 29 4.33 41.80 23.35
CA GLN A 29 3.74 43.10 22.98
C GLN A 29 4.45 43.76 21.78
N LYS A 30 5.78 43.70 21.71
CA LYS A 30 6.57 44.20 20.58
C LYS A 30 6.33 43.41 19.30
N ASN A 31 6.12 42.10 19.41
CA ASN A 31 5.89 41.20 18.26
C ASN A 31 4.41 40.89 18.01
N MET A 32 3.47 41.44 18.79
CA MET A 32 2.04 41.14 18.69
C MET A 32 1.51 41.37 17.29
N LYS A 33 1.92 42.46 16.63
CA LYS A 33 1.50 42.76 15.24
C LYS A 33 1.98 41.70 14.25
N VAL A 34 3.22 41.24 14.38
CA VAL A 34 3.79 40.19 13.52
C VAL A 34 3.10 38.85 13.80
N LEU A 35 2.88 38.50 15.06
CA LEU A 35 2.16 37.27 15.47
C LEU A 35 0.71 37.27 14.98
N SER A 36 0.00 38.41 15.04
CA SER A 36 -1.34 38.56 14.48
C SER A 36 -1.36 38.38 12.96
N ILE A 37 -0.40 38.95 12.23
CA ILE A 37 -0.28 38.79 10.77
C ILE A 37 -0.01 37.31 10.43
N ILE A 38 0.92 36.65 11.12
CA ILE A 38 1.20 35.22 10.93
C ILE A 38 -0.08 34.40 11.19
N GLY A 39 -0.82 34.70 12.26
CA GLY A 39 -2.09 34.04 12.55
C GLY A 39 -3.13 34.22 11.44
N ILE A 40 -3.26 35.42 10.89
CA ILE A 40 -4.16 35.71 9.76
C ILE A 40 -3.73 34.95 8.50
N VAL A 41 -2.43 34.90 8.20
CA VAL A 41 -1.91 34.16 7.04
C VAL A 41 -2.19 32.66 7.19
N ILE A 42 -1.95 32.08 8.36
CA ILE A 42 -2.27 30.68 8.64
C ILE A 42 -3.78 30.44 8.49
N ALA A 43 -4.61 31.31 9.06
CA ALA A 43 -6.07 31.21 8.93
C ALA A 43 -6.52 31.27 7.46
N ALA A 44 -5.94 32.18 6.66
CA ALA A 44 -6.22 32.30 5.24
C ALA A 44 -5.81 31.04 4.45
N ILE A 45 -4.66 30.44 4.77
CA ILE A 45 -4.22 29.16 4.19
C ILE A 45 -5.21 28.05 4.56
N VAL A 46 -5.61 27.94 5.83
CA VAL A 46 -6.58 26.93 6.29
C VAL A 46 -7.92 27.10 5.56
N VAL A 47 -8.43 28.32 5.43
CA VAL A 47 -9.65 28.60 4.66
C VAL A 47 -9.46 28.21 3.19
N GLY A 48 -8.32 28.54 2.57
CA GLY A 48 -8.00 28.14 1.22
C GLY A 48 -8.01 26.62 1.03
N VAL A 49 -7.42 25.87 1.96
CA VAL A 49 -7.42 24.39 1.97
C VAL A 49 -8.85 23.85 2.13
N ILE A 50 -9.66 24.41 3.03
CA ILE A 50 -11.06 24.01 3.22
C ILE A 50 -11.86 24.24 1.93
N VAL A 51 -11.73 25.42 1.32
CA VAL A 51 -12.40 25.76 0.07
C VAL A 51 -12.00 24.78 -1.04
N TYR A 52 -10.70 24.48 -1.18
CA TYR A 52 -10.23 23.48 -2.14
C TYR A 52 -10.82 22.09 -1.88
N ILE A 53 -10.83 21.63 -0.62
CA ILE A 53 -11.39 20.33 -0.25
C ILE A 53 -12.87 20.25 -0.63
N PHE A 54 -13.67 21.27 -0.32
CA PHE A 54 -15.12 21.23 -0.52
C PHE A 54 -15.56 21.53 -1.96
N LEU A 55 -14.92 22.48 -2.66
CA LEU A 55 -15.34 22.90 -3.99
C LEU A 55 -14.66 22.13 -5.13
N VAL A 56 -13.48 21.56 -4.89
CA VAL A 56 -12.71 20.87 -5.94
C VAL A 56 -12.57 19.38 -5.63
N LYS A 57 -11.99 19.02 -4.48
CA LYS A 57 -11.65 17.62 -4.17
C LYS A 57 -12.90 16.75 -3.96
N LYS A 58 -13.81 17.13 -3.07
CA LYS A 58 -15.02 16.35 -2.75
C LYS A 58 -15.91 16.05 -3.98
N PRO A 59 -16.26 17.02 -4.85
CA PRO A 59 -17.06 16.71 -6.03
C PRO A 59 -16.31 15.83 -7.04
N ALA A 60 -14.99 16.03 -7.19
CA ALA A 60 -14.17 15.17 -8.06
C ALA A 60 -14.14 13.71 -7.55
N VAL A 61 -13.92 13.51 -6.25
CA VAL A 61 -13.98 12.18 -5.61
C VAL A 61 -15.35 11.54 -5.82
N LYS A 62 -16.45 12.27 -5.53
CA LYS A 62 -17.81 11.75 -5.72
C LYS A 62 -18.10 11.37 -7.17
N LYS A 63 -17.58 12.13 -8.14
CA LYS A 63 -17.71 11.79 -9.56
C LYS A 63 -17.02 10.46 -9.88
N MET A 64 -15.81 10.25 -9.36
CA MET A 64 -15.07 9.01 -9.54
C MET A 64 -15.74 7.82 -8.85
N ASP A 65 -16.25 8.01 -7.62
CA ASP A 65 -16.99 6.99 -6.87
C ASP A 65 -18.28 6.58 -7.60
N ASN A 66 -19.00 7.55 -8.17
CA ASN A 66 -20.18 7.26 -8.98
C ASN A 66 -19.83 6.53 -10.29
N ALA A 67 -18.66 6.80 -10.87
CA ALA A 67 -18.21 6.16 -12.11
C ALA A 67 -17.79 4.71 -11.85
N ILE A 68 -17.02 4.45 -10.79
CA ILE A 68 -16.69 3.06 -10.43
C ILE A 68 -17.93 2.28 -10.01
N GLY A 69 -18.86 2.91 -9.28
CA GLY A 69 -20.13 2.28 -8.92
C GLY A 69 -21.03 1.95 -10.12
N GLN A 70 -20.89 2.65 -11.26
CA GLN A 70 -21.54 2.26 -12.51
C GLN A 70 -20.89 1.01 -13.10
N ALA A 71 -19.55 0.95 -13.13
CA ALA A 71 -18.82 -0.23 -13.58
C ALA A 71 -19.12 -1.47 -12.71
N ASP A 72 -19.23 -1.30 -11.38
CA ASP A 72 -19.61 -2.36 -10.45
C ASP A 72 -21.02 -2.91 -10.75
N ARG A 73 -21.99 -2.03 -11.04
CA ARG A 73 -23.35 -2.46 -11.42
C ARG A 73 -23.35 -3.23 -12.74
N GLU A 74 -22.61 -2.74 -13.73
CA GLU A 74 -22.48 -3.40 -15.02
C GLU A 74 -21.86 -4.79 -14.86
N MET A 75 -20.81 -4.91 -14.04
CA MET A 75 -20.16 -6.18 -13.73
C MET A 75 -21.13 -7.18 -13.09
N LEU A 76 -21.98 -6.72 -12.15
CA LEU A 76 -23.00 -7.55 -11.50
C LEU A 76 -24.10 -8.01 -12.48
N MET A 77 -24.47 -7.17 -13.44
CA MET A 77 -25.52 -7.49 -14.42
C MET A 77 -25.05 -8.45 -15.51
N THR A 78 -23.79 -8.33 -15.93
CA THR A 78 -23.25 -9.06 -17.09
C THR A 78 -22.33 -10.21 -16.72
N GLY A 79 -21.97 -10.36 -15.44
CA GLY A 79 -21.15 -11.47 -14.98
C GLY A 79 -19.70 -11.37 -15.47
N ASN A 80 -19.12 -10.16 -15.46
CA ASN A 80 -17.72 -9.88 -15.83
C ASN A 80 -17.44 -9.90 -17.35
N ASP A 81 -18.40 -9.45 -18.17
CA ASP A 81 -18.19 -9.25 -19.61
C ASP A 81 -17.27 -8.04 -19.89
N SER A 82 -16.73 -8.02 -21.11
CA SER A 82 -15.89 -7.00 -21.74
C SER A 82 -16.37 -5.56 -21.50
N THR A 83 -17.68 -5.30 -21.48
CA THR A 83 -18.26 -3.96 -21.21
C THR A 83 -17.84 -3.41 -19.84
N SER A 84 -18.00 -4.18 -18.77
CA SER A 84 -17.62 -3.75 -17.42
C SER A 84 -16.11 -3.48 -17.32
N THR A 85 -15.30 -4.28 -18.02
CA THR A 85 -13.84 -4.10 -18.09
C THR A 85 -13.48 -2.76 -18.72
N VAL A 86 -14.11 -2.41 -19.85
CA VAL A 86 -13.90 -1.11 -20.52
C VAL A 86 -14.31 0.06 -19.61
N MET A 87 -15.39 -0.08 -18.85
CA MET A 87 -15.79 0.93 -17.87
C MET A 87 -14.72 1.11 -16.78
N TYR A 88 -14.18 0.02 -16.24
CA TYR A 88 -13.08 0.10 -15.27
C TYR A 88 -11.81 0.74 -15.86
N GLN A 89 -11.44 0.39 -17.09
CA GLN A 89 -10.31 1.01 -17.77
C GLN A 89 -10.46 2.54 -17.86
N LYS A 90 -11.66 3.02 -18.22
CA LYS A 90 -11.95 4.46 -18.27
C LYS A 90 -11.86 5.14 -16.89
N VAL A 91 -12.30 4.45 -15.83
CA VAL A 91 -12.20 4.99 -14.46
C VAL A 91 -10.73 4.99 -13.98
N ALA A 92 -9.93 4.01 -14.41
CA ALA A 92 -8.52 3.87 -14.04
C ALA A 92 -7.62 5.01 -14.55
N GLU A 93 -8.02 5.70 -15.63
CA GLU A 93 -7.35 6.91 -16.14
C GLU A 93 -7.49 8.14 -15.23
N GLY A 94 -8.39 8.07 -14.24
CA GLY A 94 -8.66 9.17 -13.32
C GLY A 94 -7.69 9.26 -12.14
N SER A 95 -8.19 9.77 -11.02
CA SER A 95 -7.42 9.94 -9.78
C SER A 95 -8.21 9.44 -8.57
N TYR A 96 -7.57 9.49 -7.39
CA TYR A 96 -8.13 9.06 -6.10
C TYR A 96 -8.31 7.53 -5.98
N ASP A 97 -8.86 7.08 -4.86
CA ASP A 97 -8.98 5.66 -4.52
C ASP A 97 -9.82 4.87 -5.52
N ALA A 98 -10.86 5.49 -6.09
CA ALA A 98 -11.66 4.89 -7.14
C ALA A 98 -10.83 4.53 -8.39
N ALA A 99 -9.94 5.42 -8.85
CA ALA A 99 -9.06 5.09 -9.97
C ALA A 99 -8.11 3.93 -9.63
N ASN A 100 -7.55 3.91 -8.42
CA ASN A 100 -6.69 2.80 -7.98
C ASN A 100 -7.46 1.47 -7.95
N ARG A 101 -8.65 1.44 -7.37
CA ARG A 101 -9.50 0.24 -7.37
C ARG A 101 -9.87 -0.20 -8.80
N ALA A 102 -10.18 0.77 -9.67
CA ALA A 102 -10.52 0.48 -11.06
C ALA A 102 -9.37 -0.14 -11.85
N LYS A 103 -8.11 0.22 -11.59
CA LYS A 103 -6.94 -0.46 -12.18
C LYS A 103 -6.94 -1.96 -11.88
N LEU A 104 -7.14 -2.33 -10.62
CA LEU A 104 -7.20 -3.74 -10.22
C LEU A 104 -8.40 -4.46 -10.87
N MET A 105 -9.58 -3.84 -10.90
CA MET A 105 -10.77 -4.42 -11.54
C MET A 105 -10.59 -4.59 -13.05
N ALA A 106 -10.00 -3.60 -13.73
CA ALA A 106 -9.65 -3.69 -15.14
C ALA A 106 -8.65 -4.83 -15.39
N ALA A 107 -7.61 -4.96 -14.58
CA ALA A 107 -6.66 -6.06 -14.68
C ALA A 107 -7.31 -7.44 -14.52
N ILE A 108 -8.22 -7.62 -13.55
CA ILE A 108 -8.97 -8.87 -13.37
C ILE A 108 -9.82 -9.17 -14.61
N GLY A 109 -10.51 -8.17 -15.15
CA GLY A 109 -11.31 -8.31 -16.36
C GLY A 109 -10.46 -8.72 -17.57
N LEU A 110 -9.33 -8.05 -17.77
CA LEU A 110 -8.38 -8.34 -18.84
C LEU A 110 -7.73 -9.72 -18.71
N TYR A 111 -7.35 -10.12 -17.49
CA TYR A 111 -6.82 -11.45 -17.22
C TYR A 111 -7.82 -12.54 -17.62
N LYS A 112 -9.10 -12.42 -17.23
CA LYS A 112 -10.15 -13.38 -17.62
C LYS A 112 -10.42 -13.40 -19.13
N GLN A 113 -10.13 -12.32 -19.83
CA GLN A 113 -10.20 -12.25 -21.30
C GLN A 113 -8.95 -12.79 -22.00
N GLY A 114 -7.93 -13.25 -21.26
CA GLY A 114 -6.65 -13.68 -21.81
C GLY A 114 -5.75 -12.53 -22.28
N LYS A 115 -6.07 -11.28 -21.96
CA LYS A 115 -5.31 -10.08 -22.34
C LYS A 115 -4.25 -9.77 -21.29
N TYR A 116 -3.31 -10.68 -21.12
CA TYR A 116 -2.35 -10.67 -20.01
C TYR A 116 -1.39 -9.48 -20.06
N GLU A 117 -0.90 -9.07 -21.22
CA GLU A 117 -0.02 -7.91 -21.37
C GLU A 117 -0.71 -6.60 -20.99
N GLU A 118 -1.99 -6.46 -21.30
CA GLU A 118 -2.79 -5.31 -20.88
C GLU A 118 -3.03 -5.34 -19.38
N ALA A 119 -3.36 -6.51 -18.81
CA ALA A 119 -3.54 -6.68 -17.38
C ALA A 119 -2.28 -6.29 -16.59
N ILE A 120 -1.09 -6.69 -17.07
CA ILE A 120 0.20 -6.31 -16.48
C ILE A 120 0.35 -4.80 -16.36
N LYS A 121 -0.05 -4.02 -17.37
CA LYS A 121 0.05 -2.54 -17.32
C LYS A 121 -0.76 -1.99 -16.14
N TYR A 122 -2.01 -2.42 -16.01
CA TYR A 122 -2.88 -1.96 -14.92
C TYR A 122 -2.39 -2.43 -13.54
N LEU A 123 -1.85 -3.64 -13.42
CA LEU A 123 -1.32 -4.17 -12.15
C LEU A 123 -0.05 -3.46 -11.71
N LYS A 124 0.84 -3.08 -12.64
CA LYS A 124 2.03 -2.29 -12.31
C LYS A 124 1.70 -0.88 -11.86
N ASP A 125 0.61 -0.32 -12.37
CA ASP A 125 0.14 1.03 -12.01
C ASP A 125 -0.76 1.03 -10.77
N TYR A 126 -1.17 -0.15 -10.28
CA TYR A 126 -1.95 -0.31 -9.06
C TYR A 126 -1.06 -0.08 -7.84
N SER A 127 -1.48 0.83 -6.96
CA SER A 127 -0.89 0.98 -5.64
C SER A 127 -1.41 -0.14 -4.75
N VAL A 128 -0.51 -1.05 -4.39
CA VAL A 128 -0.74 -2.16 -3.45
C VAL A 128 -1.34 -1.61 -2.15
N LYS A 129 -2.44 -2.22 -1.70
CA LYS A 129 -3.13 -1.85 -0.45
C LYS A 129 -3.39 -3.10 0.36
N ASP A 130 -3.22 -2.96 1.68
CA ASP A 130 -3.55 -3.94 2.71
C ASP A 130 -2.93 -5.35 2.53
N ALA A 131 -2.93 -6.14 3.60
CA ALA A 131 -2.30 -7.46 3.64
C ALA A 131 -3.15 -8.57 2.97
N ILE A 132 -4.26 -8.22 2.31
CA ILE A 132 -5.15 -9.18 1.66
C ILE A 132 -5.21 -8.91 0.16
N ILE A 133 -5.66 -7.73 -0.26
CA ILE A 133 -5.84 -7.37 -1.67
C ILE A 133 -4.49 -7.12 -2.34
N GLY A 134 -3.55 -6.54 -1.62
CA GLY A 134 -2.19 -6.28 -2.11
C GLY A 134 -1.50 -7.55 -2.62
N PRO A 135 -1.31 -8.57 -1.76
CA PRO A 135 -0.75 -9.85 -2.18
C PRO A 135 -1.53 -10.54 -3.31
N ALA A 136 -2.87 -10.49 -3.28
CA ALA A 136 -3.68 -11.03 -4.37
C ALA A 136 -3.32 -10.39 -5.72
N SER A 137 -3.17 -9.06 -5.74
CA SER A 137 -2.86 -8.31 -6.95
C SER A 137 -1.46 -8.64 -7.48
N LEU A 138 -0.49 -8.84 -6.59
CA LEU A 138 0.87 -9.26 -6.94
C LEU A 138 0.91 -10.70 -7.46
N SER A 139 0.13 -11.61 -6.84
CA SER A 139 -0.04 -12.95 -7.37
C SER A 139 -0.70 -12.96 -8.74
N LEU A 140 -1.70 -12.10 -8.98
CA LEU A 140 -2.33 -11.97 -10.29
C LEU A 140 -1.34 -11.42 -11.34
N LEU A 141 -0.44 -10.52 -10.93
CA LEU A 141 0.66 -10.04 -11.77
C LEU A 141 1.61 -11.19 -12.13
N GLY A 142 1.96 -12.04 -11.15
CA GLY A 142 2.70 -13.27 -11.38
C GLY A 142 1.99 -14.20 -12.36
N ASP A 143 0.68 -14.42 -12.18
CA ASP A 143 -0.13 -15.25 -13.08
C ASP A 143 -0.13 -14.69 -14.52
N CYS A 144 -0.20 -13.37 -14.71
CA CYS A 144 -0.07 -12.76 -16.03
C CYS A 144 1.32 -12.97 -16.63
N TYR A 145 2.38 -12.88 -15.82
CA TYR A 145 3.74 -13.14 -16.30
C TYR A 145 3.94 -14.60 -16.72
N VAL A 146 3.36 -15.56 -15.99
CA VAL A 146 3.38 -16.97 -16.39
C VAL A 146 2.71 -17.16 -17.75
N ASN A 147 1.51 -16.59 -17.94
CA ASN A 147 0.78 -16.70 -19.20
C ASN A 147 1.44 -15.97 -20.39
N THR A 148 2.46 -15.15 -20.13
CA THR A 148 3.25 -14.45 -21.15
C THR A 148 4.70 -14.94 -21.22
N ASP A 149 4.96 -16.12 -20.64
CA ASP A 149 6.26 -16.81 -20.62
C ASP A 149 7.41 -16.01 -19.95
N LYS A 150 7.07 -15.08 -19.05
CA LYS A 150 8.01 -14.26 -18.29
C LYS A 150 8.25 -14.84 -16.90
N LEU A 151 8.78 -16.06 -16.85
CA LEU A 151 8.87 -16.84 -15.61
C LEU A 151 9.71 -16.17 -14.51
N GLU A 152 10.80 -15.47 -14.85
CA GLU A 152 11.61 -14.75 -13.85
C GLU A 152 10.85 -13.54 -13.24
N ASP A 153 10.06 -12.84 -14.05
CA ASP A 153 9.20 -11.76 -13.54
C ASP A 153 8.06 -12.33 -12.66
N ALA A 154 7.55 -13.51 -13.00
CA ALA A 154 6.57 -14.23 -12.19
C ALA A 154 7.14 -14.62 -10.82
N VAL A 155 8.37 -15.16 -10.78
CA VAL A 155 9.07 -15.47 -9.52
C VAL A 155 9.14 -14.24 -8.62
N LYS A 156 9.51 -13.07 -9.18
CA LYS A 156 9.58 -11.82 -8.43
C LYS A 156 8.20 -11.43 -7.89
N ALA A 157 7.17 -11.44 -8.74
CA ALA A 157 5.82 -11.05 -8.35
C ALA A 157 5.24 -11.96 -7.23
N TYR A 158 5.50 -13.27 -7.27
CA TYR A 158 5.07 -14.17 -6.21
C TYR A 158 5.85 -13.97 -4.90
N LYS A 159 7.15 -13.68 -4.97
CA LYS A 159 7.93 -13.33 -3.77
C LYS A 159 7.43 -12.04 -3.12
N ASP A 160 7.12 -11.03 -3.93
CA ASP A 160 6.51 -9.79 -3.45
C ASP A 160 5.15 -10.08 -2.80
N ALA A 161 4.30 -10.94 -3.41
CA ALA A 161 3.04 -11.37 -2.82
C ALA A 161 3.21 -12.08 -1.47
N ILE A 162 4.20 -12.99 -1.35
CA ILE A 162 4.53 -13.67 -0.09
C ILE A 162 4.91 -12.65 0.99
N SER A 163 5.78 -11.69 0.66
CA SER A 163 6.24 -10.65 1.59
C SER A 163 5.09 -9.77 2.08
N GLU A 164 4.22 -9.32 1.17
CA GLU A 164 3.10 -8.43 1.51
C GLU A 164 1.94 -9.12 2.24
N SER A 165 1.92 -10.46 2.26
CA SER A 165 0.83 -11.25 2.86
C SER A 165 0.90 -11.41 4.38
N ASP A 166 1.88 -10.76 5.01
CA ASP A 166 2.06 -10.66 6.47
C ASP A 166 2.03 -12.02 7.18
N GLY A 167 2.55 -13.06 6.51
CA GLY A 167 2.66 -14.41 7.07
C GLY A 167 1.32 -15.07 7.44
N ASN A 168 0.20 -14.65 6.83
CA ASN A 168 -1.10 -15.27 7.08
C ASN A 168 -1.06 -16.78 6.75
N PRO A 169 -1.33 -17.66 7.74
CA PRO A 169 -1.05 -19.08 7.61
C PRO A 169 -1.96 -19.84 6.65
N TYR A 170 -3.07 -19.24 6.20
CA TYR A 170 -3.98 -19.84 5.22
C TYR A 170 -3.86 -19.18 3.83
N TYR A 171 -3.10 -18.09 3.73
CA TYR A 171 -3.05 -17.24 2.56
C TYR A 171 -1.66 -17.17 1.94
N THR A 172 -0.63 -16.89 2.74
CA THR A 172 0.78 -16.87 2.28
C THR A 172 1.19 -18.17 1.57
N PRO A 173 0.84 -19.38 2.07
CA PRO A 173 1.25 -20.61 1.41
C PRO A 173 0.66 -20.81 0.01
N ILE A 174 -0.47 -20.17 -0.32
CA ILE A 174 -1.07 -20.24 -1.66
C ILE A 174 -0.11 -19.64 -2.70
N PHE A 175 0.55 -18.54 -2.36
CA PHE A 175 1.54 -17.89 -3.23
C PHE A 175 2.86 -18.68 -3.27
N MET A 176 3.25 -19.29 -2.16
CA MET A 176 4.41 -20.17 -2.08
C MET A 176 4.25 -21.40 -3.00
N VAL A 177 3.06 -22.02 -3.03
CA VAL A 177 2.78 -23.12 -3.97
C VAL A 177 2.91 -22.66 -5.42
N LYS A 178 2.38 -21.48 -5.78
CA LYS A 178 2.56 -20.91 -7.12
C LYS A 178 4.04 -20.69 -7.46
N LEU A 179 4.82 -20.15 -6.52
CA LEU A 179 6.26 -19.97 -6.69
C LEU A 179 6.99 -21.31 -6.90
N ALA A 180 6.67 -22.33 -6.10
CA ALA A 180 7.24 -23.67 -6.23
C ALA A 180 6.94 -24.29 -7.60
N HIS A 181 5.72 -24.11 -8.13
CA HIS A 181 5.38 -24.55 -9.48
C HIS A 181 6.24 -23.85 -10.55
N ILE A 182 6.55 -22.56 -10.39
CA ILE A 182 7.45 -21.89 -11.35
C ILE A 182 8.87 -22.44 -11.25
N TYR A 183 9.36 -22.70 -10.04
CA TYR A 183 10.66 -23.37 -9.89
C TYR A 183 10.68 -24.76 -10.52
N HIS A 184 9.56 -25.50 -10.45
CA HIS A 184 9.42 -26.77 -11.14
C HIS A 184 9.56 -26.63 -12.67
N GLU A 185 8.81 -25.70 -13.28
CA GLU A 185 8.86 -25.42 -14.72
C GLU A 185 10.26 -25.00 -15.17
N GLN A 186 10.97 -24.25 -14.33
CA GLN A 186 12.35 -23.83 -14.56
C GLN A 186 13.38 -24.94 -14.27
N LYS A 187 12.95 -26.13 -13.84
CA LYS A 187 13.80 -27.25 -13.38
C LYS A 187 14.72 -26.90 -12.20
N LYS A 188 14.38 -25.84 -11.45
CA LYS A 188 15.08 -25.43 -10.22
C LYS A 188 14.57 -26.25 -9.04
N TYR A 189 14.75 -27.58 -9.10
CA TYR A 189 14.14 -28.52 -8.16
C TYR A 189 14.62 -28.36 -6.71
N SER A 190 15.85 -27.88 -6.50
CA SER A 190 16.36 -27.54 -5.16
C SER A 190 15.60 -26.36 -4.54
N ASP A 191 15.30 -25.33 -5.34
CA ASP A 191 14.54 -24.15 -4.89
C ASP A 191 13.07 -24.53 -4.64
N GLU A 192 12.49 -25.35 -5.53
CA GLU A 192 11.16 -25.93 -5.35
C GLU A 192 11.03 -26.68 -4.02
N ALA A 193 11.97 -27.60 -3.74
CA ALA A 193 11.99 -28.36 -2.49
C ALA A 193 12.15 -27.46 -1.26
N ALA A 194 12.97 -26.41 -1.35
CA ALA A 194 13.15 -25.46 -0.25
C ALA A 194 11.85 -24.72 0.08
N VAL A 195 11.09 -24.29 -0.93
CA VAL A 195 9.80 -23.61 -0.72
C VAL A 195 8.78 -24.54 -0.07
N TYR A 196 8.65 -25.78 -0.55
CA TYR A 196 7.72 -26.74 0.07
C TYR A 196 8.12 -27.12 1.51
N GLN A 197 9.41 -27.27 1.79
CA GLN A 197 9.89 -27.48 3.16
C GLN A 197 9.52 -26.29 4.06
N GLU A 198 9.68 -25.05 3.57
CA GLU A 198 9.29 -23.86 4.32
C GLU A 198 7.79 -23.82 4.62
N ILE A 199 6.94 -24.26 3.69
CA ILE A 199 5.50 -24.41 3.93
C ILE A 199 5.23 -25.37 5.09
N MET A 200 5.88 -26.54 5.09
CA MET A 200 5.71 -27.53 6.15
C MET A 200 6.16 -27.00 7.51
N ASP A 201 7.30 -26.30 7.55
CA ASP A 201 7.91 -25.84 8.80
C ASP A 201 7.16 -24.66 9.42
N LYS A 202 6.73 -23.69 8.60
CA LYS A 202 6.13 -22.43 9.07
C LYS A 202 4.61 -22.41 9.02
N TYR A 203 4.00 -23.20 8.15
CA TYR A 203 2.56 -23.15 7.89
C TYR A 203 1.89 -24.53 7.99
N PRO A 204 2.08 -25.29 9.09
CA PRO A 204 1.51 -26.64 9.23
C PRO A 204 -0.03 -26.65 9.19
N GLN A 205 -0.70 -25.56 9.55
CA GLN A 205 -2.16 -25.44 9.42
C GLN A 205 -2.64 -25.52 7.95
N PHE A 206 -1.83 -25.05 7.00
CA PHE A 206 -2.17 -25.09 5.57
C PHE A 206 -2.24 -26.53 5.05
N MET A 207 -1.44 -27.42 5.64
CA MET A 207 -1.35 -28.84 5.28
C MET A 207 -2.63 -29.63 5.58
N SER A 208 -3.50 -29.12 6.46
CA SER A 208 -4.79 -29.75 6.75
C SER A 208 -5.80 -29.60 5.61
N ASN A 209 -5.45 -28.85 4.56
CA ASN A 209 -6.27 -28.66 3.38
C ASN A 209 -6.00 -29.75 2.33
N THR A 210 -7.05 -30.50 1.94
CA THR A 210 -6.94 -31.63 1.01
C THR A 210 -6.58 -31.24 -0.42
N TYR A 211 -6.61 -29.96 -0.80
CA TYR A 211 -6.29 -29.52 -2.16
C TYR A 211 -4.79 -29.56 -2.50
N PHE A 212 -3.89 -29.49 -1.52
CA PHE A 212 -2.44 -29.48 -1.75
C PHE A 212 -1.76 -30.62 -1.00
N ASN A 213 -0.95 -31.42 -1.69
CA ASN A 213 -0.16 -32.49 -1.07
C ASN A 213 1.32 -32.09 -1.03
N ILE A 214 1.63 -31.13 -0.16
CA ILE A 214 2.98 -30.53 -0.08
C ILE A 214 4.05 -31.57 0.29
N GLU A 215 3.72 -32.58 1.09
CA GLU A 215 4.65 -33.67 1.42
C GLU A 215 5.07 -34.45 0.17
N LYS A 216 4.09 -34.85 -0.64
CA LYS A 216 4.34 -35.56 -1.91
C LYS A 216 5.10 -34.67 -2.90
N ASP A 217 4.74 -33.40 -2.99
CA ASP A 217 5.41 -32.46 -3.90
C ASP A 217 6.86 -32.20 -3.47
N LEU A 218 7.11 -32.07 -2.17
CA LEU A 218 8.45 -31.98 -1.60
C LEU A 218 9.29 -33.23 -1.90
N GLU A 219 8.74 -34.43 -1.72
CA GLU A 219 9.44 -35.68 -2.01
C GLU A 219 9.80 -35.76 -3.50
N ARG A 220 8.85 -35.42 -4.39
CA ARG A 220 9.09 -35.35 -5.83
C ARG A 220 10.21 -34.37 -6.17
N ALA A 221 10.18 -33.16 -5.61
CA ALA A 221 11.19 -32.14 -5.85
C ALA A 221 12.58 -32.61 -5.38
N LYS A 222 12.69 -33.24 -4.21
CA LYS A 222 13.95 -33.81 -3.69
C LYS A 222 14.50 -34.91 -4.61
N GLN A 223 13.64 -35.81 -5.11
CA GLN A 223 14.05 -36.87 -6.04
C GLN A 223 14.56 -36.31 -7.38
N LEU A 224 13.95 -35.23 -7.87
CA LEU A 224 14.38 -34.57 -9.11
C LEU A 224 15.66 -33.75 -8.92
N ALA A 225 15.87 -33.14 -7.74
CA ALA A 225 17.09 -32.38 -7.43
C ALA A 225 18.33 -33.26 -7.22
N GLY A 226 18.14 -34.52 -6.81
CA GLY A 226 19.22 -35.50 -6.66
C GLY A 226 19.64 -36.22 -7.95
N LYS A 227 18.98 -35.93 -9.07
CA LYS A 227 19.32 -36.43 -10.41
C LYS A 227 20.14 -35.41 -11.18
#